data_AF-A0A834DSD4-F1
#
_entry.id   AF-A0A834DSD4-F1
#
_cell.length_a   1.000
_cell.length_b   1.000
_cell.length_c   1.000
_cell.angle_alpha   90.00
_cell.angle_beta   90.00
_cell.angle_gamma   90.00
#
_symmetry.space_group_name_H-M   'P 1'
#
loop_
_entity.id
_entity.type
_entity.pdbx_description
1 polymer ?
#
loop_
_entity_poly.entity_id
_entity_poly.type
_entity_poly.pdbx_seq_one_letter_code
_entity_poly.pdbx_strand_id
1 'polypeptide(L)'
;MAQYKGAASEAGRAMHLMKKREKQREQMEQMKQRIAEENIMKSNIDKKFSAHYDAVEAELKSSTVGLVTLNDMKAKQEALVKEREKQLAKKEQSKELQLKLEKLREKERKKEAKRKISSLSFTLDEEEEVGEEEEEEAMYEEELEREAPEISMKKRKLGKNPDVDTSFLPDRDREEEENRLREELRQEWEAKQEKIKSEEIEITFSYWDGSGHRRTVKMKKGNTMQQFLQKALEILPLMLSFISFFFYGKEMHMALTSVAQWLGLRPIK
;
A
#
# COMPACT_ATOMS: atom_id res chain seq x y z
N MET A 1 10.47 -48.95 73.15
CA MET A 1 11.06 -48.64 71.83
C MET A 1 9.95 -48.15 70.91
N ALA A 2 9.90 -46.85 70.61
CA ALA A 2 8.93 -46.29 69.66
C ALA A 2 9.56 -46.27 68.26
N GLN A 3 8.95 -46.98 67.30
CA GLN A 3 9.44 -47.07 65.92
C GLN A 3 8.95 -45.86 65.10
N TYR A 4 9.90 -45.16 64.46
CA TYR A 4 9.66 -44.03 63.56
C TYR A 4 9.03 -44.51 62.24
N LYS A 5 7.76 -44.16 62.01
CA LYS A 5 6.98 -44.48 60.79
C LYS A 5 6.92 -43.32 59.77
N GLY A 6 7.84 -42.34 59.86
CA GLY A 6 7.76 -41.09 59.09
C GLY A 6 8.08 -41.18 57.59
N ALA A 7 8.86 -42.17 57.17
CA ALA A 7 9.43 -42.21 55.82
C ALA A 7 8.37 -42.24 54.68
N ALA A 8 7.22 -42.88 54.88
CA ALA A 8 6.17 -42.98 53.87
C ALA A 8 5.28 -41.72 53.78
N SER A 9 5.06 -41.02 54.90
CA SER A 9 4.25 -39.79 54.94
C SER A 9 5.03 -38.57 54.43
N GLU A 10 6.33 -38.51 54.71
CA GLU A 10 7.22 -37.44 54.23
C GLU A 10 7.44 -37.50 52.71
N ALA A 11 7.41 -38.69 52.11
CA ALA A 11 7.53 -38.89 50.66
C ALA A 11 6.41 -38.19 49.86
N GLY A 12 5.16 -38.25 50.34
CA GLY A 12 4.03 -37.57 49.69
C GLY A 12 4.13 -36.04 49.75
N ARG A 13 4.63 -35.51 50.88
CA ARG A 13 4.89 -34.07 51.05
C ARG A 13 6.03 -33.60 50.14
N ALA A 14 7.10 -34.39 50.02
CA ALA A 14 8.22 -34.10 49.11
C ALA A 14 7.76 -34.08 47.65
N MET A 15 6.92 -35.03 47.23
CA MET A 15 6.37 -35.08 45.87
C MET A 15 5.49 -33.86 45.56
N HIS A 16 4.64 -33.43 46.51
CA HIS A 16 3.82 -32.22 46.33
C HIS A 16 4.66 -30.95 46.17
N LEU A 17 5.76 -30.84 46.93
CA LEU A 17 6.69 -29.72 46.82
C LEU A 17 7.50 -29.76 45.52
N MET A 18 7.78 -30.94 44.96
CA MET A 18 8.40 -31.07 43.65
C MET A 18 7.43 -30.69 42.53
N LYS A 19 6.19 -31.22 42.57
CA LYS A 19 5.13 -30.88 41.61
C LYS A 19 4.79 -29.38 41.61
N LYS A 20 4.81 -28.75 42.79
CA LYS A 20 4.63 -27.29 42.90
C LYS A 20 5.78 -26.51 42.28
N ARG A 21 7.03 -26.96 42.44
CA ARG A 21 8.22 -26.35 41.82
C ARG A 21 8.22 -26.52 40.30
N GLU A 22 7.80 -27.68 39.81
CA GLU A 22 7.69 -27.96 38.38
C GLU A 22 6.63 -27.07 37.71
N LYS A 23 5.43 -27.00 38.30
CA LYS A 23 4.36 -26.11 37.82
C LYS A 23 4.77 -24.64 37.81
N GLN A 24 5.52 -24.18 38.83
CA GLN A 24 6.06 -22.82 38.87
C GLN A 24 7.11 -22.58 37.78
N ARG A 25 7.97 -23.56 37.49
CA ARG A 25 8.94 -23.48 36.40
C ARG A 25 8.26 -23.40 35.04
N GLU A 26 7.26 -24.25 34.81
CA GLU A 26 6.50 -24.28 33.56
C GLU A 26 5.76 -22.96 33.33
N GLN A 27 5.12 -22.41 34.37
CA GLN A 27 4.48 -21.08 34.30
C GLN A 27 5.49 -19.97 33.99
N MET A 28 6.68 -20.00 34.60
CA MET A 28 7.75 -19.04 34.33
C MET A 28 8.27 -19.15 32.89
N GLU A 29 8.38 -20.37 32.36
CA GLU A 29 8.83 -20.60 30.99
C GLU A 29 7.79 -20.14 29.97
N GLN A 30 6.51 -20.45 30.19
CA GLN A 30 5.41 -19.94 29.37
C GLN A 30 5.32 -18.41 29.40
N MET A 31 5.52 -17.80 30.58
CA MET A 31 5.52 -16.34 30.70
C MET A 31 6.72 -15.71 29.99
N LYS A 32 7.91 -16.33 30.07
CA LYS A 32 9.09 -15.90 29.30
C LYS A 32 8.88 -16.02 27.79
N GLN A 33 8.27 -17.11 27.32
CA GLN A 33 7.93 -17.30 25.91
C GLN A 33 6.95 -16.23 25.41
N ARG A 34 5.87 -15.97 26.15
CA ARG A 34 4.93 -14.87 25.83
C ARG A 34 5.61 -13.51 25.78
N ILE A 35 6.47 -13.19 26.74
CA ILE A 35 7.20 -11.92 26.75
C ILE A 35 8.13 -11.82 25.53
N ALA A 36 8.81 -12.91 25.16
CA ALA A 36 9.67 -12.94 23.97
C ALA A 36 8.85 -12.73 22.68
N GLU A 37 7.72 -13.42 22.54
CA GLU A 37 6.80 -13.28 21.40
C GLU A 37 6.23 -11.85 21.29
N GLU A 38 5.77 -11.28 22.40
CA GLU A 38 5.31 -9.89 22.45
C GLU A 38 6.41 -8.88 22.10
N ASN A 39 7.65 -9.13 22.52
CA ASN A 39 8.77 -8.24 22.21
C ASN A 39 9.19 -8.34 20.72
N ILE A 40 9.06 -9.52 20.10
CA ILE A 40 9.23 -9.71 18.66
C ILE A 40 8.11 -8.99 17.87
N MET A 41 6.87 -9.06 18.35
CA MET A 41 5.74 -8.32 17.76
C MET A 41 5.92 -6.80 17.89
N LYS A 42 6.44 -6.30 19.02
CA LYS A 42 6.70 -4.88 19.27
C LYS A 42 7.92 -4.36 18.47
N SER A 43 8.98 -5.13 18.32
CA SER A 43 10.14 -4.75 17.48
C SER A 43 9.84 -4.74 15.96
N ASN A 44 8.77 -5.40 15.52
CA ASN A 44 8.26 -5.23 14.15
C ASN A 44 7.59 -3.87 13.91
N ILE A 45 7.41 -3.03 14.93
CA ILE A 45 6.84 -1.70 14.81
C ILE A 45 7.84 -0.73 14.15
N ASP A 46 9.14 -0.86 14.43
CA ASP A 46 10.19 -0.04 13.79
C ASP A 46 10.24 -0.28 12.27
N LYS A 47 9.95 -1.50 11.82
CA LYS A 47 9.84 -1.83 10.38
C LYS A 47 8.56 -1.30 9.73
N LYS A 48 7.52 -0.99 10.51
CA LYS A 48 6.27 -0.37 10.01
C LYS A 48 6.39 1.15 9.88
N PHE A 49 7.31 1.78 10.62
CA PHE A 49 7.54 3.23 10.61
C PHE A 49 8.82 3.67 9.92
N SER A 50 9.71 2.74 9.54
CA SER A 50 10.66 2.97 8.46
C SER A 50 9.85 3.30 7.21
N ALA A 51 9.58 4.59 7.02
CA ALA A 51 9.11 5.17 5.78
C ALA A 51 9.80 4.41 4.66
N HIS A 52 9.00 3.81 3.78
CA HIS A 52 9.44 2.93 2.71
C HIS A 52 10.52 3.68 1.91
N TYR A 53 11.79 3.60 2.34
CA TYR A 53 12.94 3.79 1.49
C TYR A 53 12.74 2.66 0.51
N ASP A 54 12.03 2.97 -0.57
CA ASP A 54 11.65 1.99 -1.55
C ASP A 54 12.97 1.46 -2.04
N ALA A 55 13.33 0.25 -1.62
CA ALA A 55 14.57 -0.39 -2.02
C ALA A 55 14.66 -0.35 -3.55
N VAL A 56 13.50 -0.42 -4.20
CA VAL A 56 13.25 -0.18 -5.62
C VAL A 56 13.66 1.23 -6.06
N GLU A 57 13.27 2.30 -5.36
CA GLU A 57 13.65 3.68 -5.73
C GLU A 57 15.14 3.94 -5.48
N ALA A 58 15.74 3.37 -4.43
CA ALA A 58 17.17 3.47 -4.18
C ALA A 58 18.00 2.73 -5.25
N GLU A 59 17.54 1.55 -5.68
CA GLU A 59 18.14 0.75 -6.75
C GLU A 59 17.92 1.38 -8.14
N LEU A 60 16.75 1.96 -8.38
CA LEU A 60 16.46 2.73 -9.58
C LEU A 60 17.35 3.97 -9.64
N LYS A 61 17.50 4.71 -8.53
CA LYS A 61 18.38 5.89 -8.45
C LYS A 61 19.84 5.53 -8.65
N SER A 62 20.37 4.51 -7.96
CA SER A 62 21.77 4.11 -8.10
C SER A 62 22.09 3.57 -9.49
N SER A 63 21.17 2.82 -10.11
CA SER A 63 21.37 2.25 -11.44
C SER A 63 21.15 3.26 -12.58
N THR A 64 20.59 4.44 -12.31
CA THR A 64 20.34 5.51 -13.31
C THR A 64 21.32 6.68 -13.22
N VAL A 65 22.28 6.66 -12.29
CA VAL A 65 23.36 7.66 -12.23
C VAL A 65 24.41 7.34 -13.30
N GLY A 66 24.50 8.16 -14.36
CA GLY A 66 25.50 8.04 -15.43
C GLY A 66 24.94 8.31 -16.83
N LEU A 67 25.74 8.07 -17.88
CA LEU A 67 25.23 8.05 -19.26
C LEU A 67 24.39 6.77 -19.45
N VAL A 68 23.06 6.92 -19.47
CA VAL A 68 22.10 5.83 -19.64
C VAL A 68 21.16 6.19 -20.77
N THR A 69 20.86 5.24 -21.65
CA THR A 69 19.92 5.49 -22.75
C THR A 69 18.46 5.38 -22.26
N LEU A 70 17.53 6.02 -22.97
CA LEU A 70 16.10 5.94 -22.62
C LEU A 70 15.56 4.50 -22.62
N ASN A 71 16.12 3.63 -23.46
CA ASN A 71 15.76 2.22 -23.51
C ASN A 71 16.22 1.48 -22.25
N ASP A 72 17.43 1.78 -21.77
CA ASP A 72 17.98 1.16 -20.55
C ASP A 72 17.17 1.58 -19.30
N MET A 73 16.71 2.84 -19.24
CA MET A 73 15.84 3.30 -18.15
C MET A 73 14.50 2.58 -18.13
N LYS A 74 13.85 2.45 -19.29
CA LYS A 74 12.58 1.72 -19.43
C LYS A 74 12.74 0.24 -19.08
N ALA A 75 13.79 -0.39 -19.57
CA ALA A 75 14.08 -1.79 -19.28
C ALA A 75 14.30 -2.04 -17.77
N LYS A 76 15.03 -1.14 -17.09
CA LYS A 76 15.25 -1.24 -15.63
C LYS A 76 13.97 -1.02 -14.84
N GLN A 77 13.14 -0.06 -15.25
CA GLN A 77 11.85 0.20 -14.60
C GLN A 77 10.90 -1.00 -14.76
N GLU A 78 10.80 -1.55 -15.96
CA GLU A 78 9.96 -2.74 -16.24
C GLU A 78 10.46 -3.97 -15.47
N ALA A 79 11.78 -4.19 -15.42
CA ALA A 79 12.36 -5.30 -14.67
C ALA A 79 12.04 -5.24 -13.18
N LEU A 80 12.17 -4.06 -12.56
CA LEU A 80 11.86 -3.84 -11.14
C LEU A 80 10.37 -4.03 -10.83
N VAL A 81 9.49 -3.53 -11.70
CA VAL A 81 8.03 -3.73 -11.56
C VAL A 81 7.68 -5.21 -11.65
N LYS A 82 8.21 -5.91 -12.66
CA LYS A 82 7.96 -7.34 -12.88
C LYS A 82 8.50 -8.21 -11.75
N GLU A 83 9.65 -7.86 -11.16
CA GLU A 83 10.18 -8.56 -10.01
C GLU A 83 9.30 -8.37 -8.76
N ARG A 84 8.83 -7.15 -8.52
CA ARG A 84 7.92 -6.84 -7.41
C ARG A 84 6.59 -7.57 -7.55
N GLU A 85 6.01 -7.58 -8.75
CA GLU A 85 4.80 -8.35 -9.05
C GLU A 85 5.00 -9.86 -8.82
N LYS A 86 6.13 -10.41 -9.26
CA LYS A 86 6.47 -11.82 -9.02
C LYS A 86 6.66 -12.13 -7.54
N GLN A 87 7.26 -11.23 -6.77
CA GLN A 87 7.42 -11.39 -5.32
C GLN A 87 6.08 -11.32 -4.59
N LEU A 88 5.19 -10.39 -4.98
CA LEU A 88 3.85 -10.29 -4.44
C LEU A 88 3.03 -11.55 -4.76
N ALA A 89 3.04 -12.01 -6.01
CA ALA A 89 2.36 -13.23 -6.41
C ALA A 89 2.87 -14.47 -5.64
N LYS A 90 4.19 -14.63 -5.46
CA LYS A 90 4.75 -15.73 -4.64
C LYS A 90 4.34 -15.64 -3.17
N LYS A 91 4.30 -14.43 -2.62
CA LYS A 91 3.90 -14.19 -1.22
C LYS A 91 2.42 -14.47 -1.02
N GLU A 92 1.60 -14.13 -1.99
CA GLU A 92 0.16 -14.43 -1.98
C GLU A 92 -0.10 -15.93 -2.10
N GLN A 93 0.53 -16.60 -3.08
CA GLN A 93 0.45 -18.06 -3.23
C GLN A 93 0.91 -18.81 -1.97
N SER A 94 2.01 -18.40 -1.35
CA SER A 94 2.49 -19.03 -0.11
C SER A 94 1.55 -18.81 1.08
N LYS A 95 0.96 -17.62 1.22
CA LYS A 95 -0.06 -17.35 2.24
C LYS A 95 -1.33 -18.16 2.02
N GLU A 96 -1.78 -18.26 0.77
CA GLU A 96 -2.97 -19.04 0.41
C GLU A 96 -2.75 -20.53 0.70
N LEU A 97 -1.59 -21.08 0.34
CA LEU A 97 -1.21 -22.46 0.66
C LEU A 97 -1.15 -22.70 2.18
N GLN A 98 -0.62 -21.74 2.96
CA GLN A 98 -0.60 -21.83 4.42
C GLN A 98 -2.00 -21.85 5.02
N LEU A 99 -2.88 -20.94 4.58
CA LEU A 99 -4.28 -20.90 5.00
C LEU A 99 -5.02 -22.19 4.65
N LYS A 100 -4.75 -22.76 3.47
CA LYS A 100 -5.35 -24.03 3.04
C LYS A 100 -4.90 -25.20 3.91
N LEU A 101 -3.60 -25.27 4.24
CA LEU A 101 -3.05 -26.29 5.15
C LEU A 101 -3.61 -26.16 6.57
N GLU A 102 -3.78 -24.94 7.08
CA GLU A 102 -4.34 -24.68 8.41
C GLU A 102 -5.80 -25.13 8.49
N LYS A 103 -6.62 -24.79 7.48
CA LYS A 103 -8.01 -25.27 7.37
C LYS A 103 -8.10 -26.79 7.36
N LEU A 104 -7.21 -27.49 6.64
CA LEU A 104 -7.17 -28.95 6.61
C LEU A 104 -6.84 -29.54 7.99
N ARG A 105 -5.85 -28.99 8.69
CA ARG A 105 -5.49 -29.41 10.05
C ARG A 105 -6.62 -29.20 11.05
N GLU A 106 -7.38 -28.11 10.92
CA GLU A 106 -8.53 -27.86 11.77
C GLU A 106 -9.66 -28.88 11.52
N LYS A 107 -9.93 -29.21 10.25
CA LYS A 107 -10.89 -30.26 9.87
C LYS A 107 -10.49 -31.62 10.43
N GLU A 108 -9.21 -32.01 10.34
CA GLU A 108 -8.72 -33.27 10.93
C GLU A 108 -8.87 -33.30 12.45
N ARG A 109 -8.53 -32.21 13.15
CA ARG A 109 -8.71 -32.09 14.61
C ARG A 109 -10.18 -32.22 15.02
N LYS A 110 -11.10 -31.62 14.27
CA LYS A 110 -12.55 -31.76 14.50
C LYS A 110 -13.01 -33.20 14.27
N LYS A 111 -12.56 -33.86 13.20
CA LYS A 111 -12.87 -35.27 12.93
C LYS A 111 -12.33 -36.20 14.02
N GLU A 112 -11.10 -35.99 14.49
CA GLU A 112 -10.52 -36.78 15.57
C GLU A 112 -11.25 -36.58 16.90
N ALA A 113 -11.66 -35.34 17.22
CA ALA A 113 -12.47 -35.05 18.39
C ALA A 113 -13.84 -35.76 18.33
N LYS A 114 -14.53 -35.69 17.17
CA LYS A 114 -15.80 -36.41 16.95
C LYS A 114 -15.62 -37.93 17.11
N ARG A 115 -14.56 -38.51 16.54
CA ARG A 115 -14.24 -39.95 16.69
C ARG A 115 -13.95 -40.34 18.14
N LYS A 116 -13.22 -39.52 18.89
CA LYS A 116 -12.95 -39.76 20.32
C LYS A 116 -14.24 -39.72 21.14
N ILE A 117 -15.11 -38.74 20.90
CA ILE A 117 -16.41 -38.63 21.55
C ILE A 117 -17.30 -39.84 21.21
N SER A 118 -17.37 -40.22 19.93
CA SER A 118 -18.13 -41.38 19.45
C SER A 118 -17.58 -42.73 19.98
N SER A 119 -16.26 -42.85 20.17
CA SER A 119 -15.62 -44.05 20.73
C SER A 119 -15.84 -44.24 22.23
N LEU A 120 -16.34 -43.23 22.94
CA LEU A 120 -16.74 -43.35 24.34
C LEU A 120 -18.18 -43.87 24.38
N SER A 121 -18.38 -45.06 24.94
CA SER A 121 -19.65 -45.80 24.97
C SER A 121 -20.72 -45.23 25.92
N PHE A 122 -20.93 -43.91 25.91
CA PHE A 122 -21.95 -43.23 26.71
C PHE A 122 -22.99 -42.46 25.88
N THR A 123 -22.91 -42.50 24.55
CA THR A 123 -23.96 -41.99 23.65
C THR A 123 -24.61 -43.15 22.93
N LEU A 124 -25.53 -43.82 23.63
CA LEU A 124 -26.59 -44.59 22.99
C LEU A 124 -27.70 -43.59 22.67
N ASP A 125 -27.61 -42.91 21.54
CA ASP A 125 -28.83 -42.61 20.80
C ASP A 125 -28.53 -42.53 19.31
N GLU A 126 -29.36 -43.27 18.60
CA GLU A 126 -29.33 -43.63 17.21
C GLU A 126 -30.19 -42.60 16.49
N GLU A 127 -29.61 -41.46 16.14
CA GLU A 127 -30.23 -40.60 15.14
C GLU A 127 -29.17 -39.82 14.38
N GLU A 128 -29.13 -40.14 13.09
CA GLU A 128 -28.98 -39.16 12.02
C GLU A 128 -27.57 -39.03 11.40
N GLU A 129 -27.30 -40.04 10.59
CA GLU A 129 -26.61 -40.02 9.29
C GLU A 129 -27.21 -38.93 8.34
N VAL A 130 -27.21 -37.65 8.73
CA VAL A 130 -27.61 -36.49 7.87
C VAL A 130 -26.65 -35.32 8.13
N GLY A 131 -25.41 -35.45 7.69
CA GLY A 131 -24.44 -34.36 7.85
C GLY A 131 -23.31 -34.33 6.83
N GLU A 132 -23.32 -35.22 5.84
CA GLU A 132 -22.35 -35.21 4.75
C GLU A 132 -22.93 -34.69 3.43
N GLU A 133 -24.26 -34.73 3.22
CA GLU A 133 -24.91 -34.19 2.01
C GLU A 133 -25.12 -32.66 2.06
N GLU A 134 -25.34 -32.06 3.24
CA GLU A 134 -25.51 -30.59 3.39
C GLU A 134 -24.23 -29.77 3.15
N GLU A 135 -23.03 -30.37 3.32
CA GLU A 135 -21.75 -29.66 3.11
C GLU A 135 -21.34 -29.56 1.62
N GLU A 136 -21.83 -30.47 0.75
CA GLU A 136 -21.61 -30.38 -0.70
C GLU A 136 -22.64 -29.47 -1.39
N GLU A 137 -23.89 -29.44 -0.93
CA GLU A 137 -24.90 -28.50 -1.43
C GLU A 137 -24.56 -27.04 -1.10
N ALA A 138 -24.03 -26.76 0.10
CA ALA A 138 -23.61 -25.41 0.49
C ALA A 138 -22.46 -24.84 -0.38
N MET A 139 -21.67 -25.71 -1.03
CA MET A 139 -20.57 -25.28 -1.91
C MET A 139 -21.06 -24.90 -3.32
N TYR A 140 -22.14 -25.54 -3.80
CA TYR A 140 -22.78 -25.22 -5.07
C TYR A 140 -23.64 -23.95 -4.96
N GLU A 141 -24.23 -23.71 -3.78
CA GLU A 141 -25.05 -22.53 -3.50
C GLU A 141 -24.20 -21.24 -3.37
N GLU A 142 -22.97 -21.33 -2.84
CA GLU A 142 -22.00 -20.21 -2.77
C GLU A 142 -21.46 -19.79 -4.16
N GLU A 143 -21.47 -20.70 -5.14
CA GLU A 143 -21.06 -20.40 -6.53
C GLU A 143 -22.19 -19.67 -7.30
N LEU A 144 -23.46 -19.97 -6.99
CA LEU A 144 -24.64 -19.37 -7.62
C LEU A 144 -24.98 -17.98 -7.04
N GLU A 145 -24.69 -17.75 -5.76
CA GLU A 145 -24.91 -16.47 -5.05
C GLU A 145 -24.00 -15.32 -5.55
N ARG A 146 -22.94 -15.62 -6.31
CA ARG A 146 -22.05 -14.60 -6.89
C ARG A 146 -22.63 -13.86 -8.10
N GLU A 147 -23.71 -14.35 -8.71
CA GLU A 147 -24.30 -13.74 -9.91
C GLU A 147 -25.58 -12.90 -9.65
N ALA A 148 -26.12 -12.88 -8.43
CA ALA A 148 -27.33 -12.12 -8.11
C ALA A 148 -27.01 -10.81 -7.33
N PRO A 149 -27.54 -9.65 -7.74
CA PRO A 149 -27.37 -8.42 -6.98
C PRO A 149 -28.41 -8.37 -5.86
N GLU A 150 -28.10 -8.92 -4.69
CA GLU A 150 -29.01 -8.87 -3.52
C GLU A 150 -28.62 -7.83 -2.47
N ILE A 151 -29.58 -6.93 -2.25
CA ILE A 151 -29.66 -5.98 -1.15
C ILE A 151 -29.94 -6.77 0.13
N SER A 152 -28.90 -7.10 0.89
CA SER A 152 -29.02 -7.87 2.13
C SER A 152 -29.50 -7.00 3.30
N MET A 153 -30.79 -7.07 3.62
CA MET A 153 -31.34 -6.55 4.88
C MET A 153 -30.89 -7.47 6.03
N LYS A 154 -29.77 -7.14 6.69
CA LYS A 154 -29.28 -7.86 7.87
C LYS A 154 -30.33 -7.85 9.00
N LYS A 155 -30.84 -9.04 9.37
CA LYS A 155 -31.73 -9.24 10.54
C LYS A 155 -31.05 -8.69 11.81
N ARG A 156 -31.66 -7.70 12.46
CA ARG A 156 -31.14 -7.10 13.71
C ARG A 156 -31.17 -8.15 14.81
N LYS A 157 -30.01 -8.42 15.43
CA LYS A 157 -29.89 -9.35 16.56
C LYS A 157 -30.71 -8.82 17.73
N LEU A 158 -31.84 -9.46 18.00
CA LEU A 158 -32.67 -9.20 19.17
C LEU A 158 -31.92 -9.70 20.41
N GLY A 159 -31.55 -8.82 21.34
CA GLY A 159 -31.06 -9.27 22.65
C GLY A 159 -30.03 -8.43 23.42
N LYS A 160 -29.74 -7.18 23.04
CA LYS A 160 -28.91 -6.28 23.86
C LYS A 160 -29.47 -4.86 23.88
N ASN A 161 -29.37 -4.19 25.02
CA ASN A 161 -29.79 -2.79 25.17
C ASN A 161 -28.97 -1.91 24.21
N PRO A 162 -29.59 -1.01 23.43
CA PRO A 162 -28.91 -0.19 22.44
C PRO A 162 -28.01 0.91 23.05
N ASP A 163 -28.22 1.25 24.32
CA ASP A 163 -27.45 2.29 25.03
C ASP A 163 -26.17 1.78 25.70
N VAL A 164 -25.91 0.47 25.65
CA VAL A 164 -24.66 -0.10 26.18
C VAL A 164 -23.55 0.17 25.18
N ASP A 165 -22.53 0.94 25.58
CA ASP A 165 -21.36 1.22 24.76
C ASP A 165 -20.61 -0.09 24.42
N THR A 166 -20.70 -0.50 23.15
CA THR A 166 -20.01 -1.66 22.59
C THR A 166 -18.74 -1.28 21.84
N SER A 167 -18.21 -0.05 21.99
CA SER A 167 -16.98 0.43 21.33
C SER A 167 -15.76 -0.43 21.63
N PHE A 168 -15.71 -1.09 22.79
CA PHE A 168 -14.61 -1.96 23.21
C PHE A 168 -14.65 -3.37 22.60
N LEU A 169 -15.77 -3.78 21.99
CA LEU A 169 -15.84 -5.07 21.31
C LEU A 169 -15.36 -4.92 19.85
N PRO A 170 -14.53 -5.84 19.34
CA PRO A 170 -14.28 -5.95 17.90
C PRO A 170 -15.59 -6.14 17.15
N ASP A 171 -15.97 -5.14 16.38
CA ASP A 171 -17.23 -5.08 15.63
C ASP A 171 -16.91 -4.83 14.16
N ARG A 172 -17.05 -5.89 13.36
CA ARG A 172 -16.69 -5.89 11.94
C ARG A 172 -17.52 -4.90 11.12
N ASP A 173 -18.79 -4.70 11.49
CA ASP A 173 -19.66 -3.75 10.78
C ASP A 173 -19.23 -2.30 11.08
N ARG A 174 -18.79 -2.02 12.33
CA ARG A 174 -18.26 -0.69 12.72
C ARG A 174 -16.91 -0.38 12.07
N GLU A 175 -16.00 -1.34 12.02
CA GLU A 175 -14.72 -1.18 11.33
C GLU A 175 -14.93 -0.92 9.82
N GLU A 176 -15.93 -1.57 9.21
CA GLU A 176 -16.30 -1.36 7.81
C GLU A 176 -16.93 0.03 7.57
N GLU A 177 -17.74 0.54 8.51
CA GLU A 177 -18.23 1.92 8.49
C GLU A 177 -17.09 2.93 8.67
N GLU A 178 -16.15 2.69 9.59
CA GLU A 178 -14.97 3.55 9.78
C GLU A 178 -14.08 3.56 8.53
N ASN A 179 -13.89 2.41 7.89
CA ASN A 179 -13.13 2.31 6.64
C ASN A 179 -13.83 3.05 5.50
N ARG A 180 -15.15 2.91 5.37
CA ARG A 180 -15.94 3.68 4.39
C ARG A 180 -15.79 5.18 4.61
N LEU A 181 -15.95 5.65 5.85
CA LEU A 181 -15.75 7.06 6.19
C LEU A 181 -14.31 7.52 5.89
N ARG A 182 -13.30 6.70 6.19
CA ARG A 182 -11.90 7.00 5.85
C ARG A 182 -11.68 7.13 4.35
N GLU A 183 -12.30 6.26 3.55
CA GLU A 183 -12.22 6.31 2.09
C GLU A 183 -12.94 7.54 1.53
N GLU A 184 -14.13 7.87 2.03
CA GLU A 184 -14.85 9.08 1.68
C GLU A 184 -14.04 10.34 2.00
N LEU A 185 -13.46 10.44 3.21
CA LEU A 185 -12.60 11.57 3.58
C LEU A 185 -11.35 11.66 2.69
N ARG A 186 -10.79 10.53 2.26
CA ARG A 186 -9.67 10.51 1.32
C ARG A 186 -10.09 11.07 -0.04
N GLN A 187 -11.22 10.63 -0.57
CA GLN A 187 -11.77 11.13 -1.83
C GLN A 187 -12.08 12.63 -1.73
N GLU A 188 -12.71 13.07 -0.64
CA GLU A 188 -12.95 14.49 -0.40
C GLU A 188 -11.65 15.29 -0.34
N TRP A 189 -10.62 14.76 0.31
CA TRP A 189 -9.32 15.40 0.40
C TRP A 189 -8.67 15.53 -0.98
N GLU A 190 -8.65 14.45 -1.76
CA GLU A 190 -8.12 14.44 -3.12
C GLU A 190 -8.90 15.42 -4.03
N ALA A 191 -10.23 15.42 -3.96
CA ALA A 191 -11.07 16.37 -4.69
C ALA A 191 -10.79 17.82 -4.27
N LYS A 192 -10.61 18.10 -2.97
CA LYS A 192 -10.22 19.43 -2.47
C LYS A 192 -8.83 19.83 -2.99
N GLN A 193 -7.88 18.90 -3.03
CA GLN A 193 -6.54 19.14 -3.58
C GLN A 193 -6.57 19.41 -5.09
N GLU A 194 -7.34 18.63 -5.84
CA GLU A 194 -7.51 18.82 -7.28
C GLU A 194 -8.19 20.15 -7.58
N LYS A 195 -9.20 20.53 -6.78
CA LYS A 195 -9.83 21.84 -6.87
C LYS A 195 -8.82 22.98 -6.66
N ILE A 196 -8.02 22.92 -5.60
CA ILE A 196 -6.98 23.92 -5.32
C ILE A 196 -5.93 23.97 -6.43
N LYS A 197 -5.56 22.83 -7.02
CA LYS A 197 -4.59 22.77 -8.13
C LYS A 197 -5.17 23.27 -9.44
N SER A 198 -6.47 23.08 -9.67
CA SER A 198 -7.16 23.50 -10.89
C SER A 198 -7.63 24.95 -10.87
N GLU A 199 -7.59 25.62 -9.71
CA GLU A 199 -7.80 27.06 -9.58
C GLU A 199 -6.91 27.83 -10.57
N GLU A 200 -7.57 28.64 -11.41
CA GLU A 200 -6.91 29.51 -12.38
C GLU A 200 -6.40 30.78 -11.70
N ILE A 201 -5.12 31.05 -11.87
CA ILE A 201 -4.41 32.19 -11.31
C ILE A 201 -3.88 33.06 -12.46
N GLU A 202 -4.03 34.36 -12.29
CA GLU A 202 -3.42 35.38 -13.14
C GLU A 202 -2.01 35.69 -12.62
N ILE A 203 -1.00 35.23 -13.36
CA ILE A 203 0.40 35.52 -13.05
C ILE A 203 0.81 36.74 -13.87
N THR A 204 1.06 37.84 -13.17
CA THR A 204 1.67 39.03 -13.76
C THR A 204 3.18 38.85 -13.77
N PHE A 205 3.79 38.88 -14.95
CA PHE A 205 5.23 38.81 -15.11
C PHE A 205 5.74 40.02 -15.87
N SER A 206 7.01 40.34 -15.67
CA SER A 206 7.67 41.44 -16.37
C SER A 206 8.99 40.95 -16.94
N TYR A 207 9.33 41.41 -18.14
CA TYR A 207 10.59 41.12 -18.80
C TYR A 207 11.27 42.43 -19.24
N TRP A 208 12.58 42.37 -19.42
CA TRP A 208 13.42 43.53 -19.74
C TRP A 208 14.26 43.26 -20.99
N ASP A 209 14.06 44.09 -22.01
CA ASP A 209 14.77 44.06 -23.30
C ASP A 209 15.39 45.42 -23.64
N GLY A 210 15.50 46.32 -22.66
CA GLY A 210 15.83 47.74 -22.82
C GLY A 210 14.65 48.67 -22.55
N SER A 211 13.42 48.13 -22.51
CA SER A 211 12.23 48.79 -21.99
C SER A 211 11.45 47.85 -21.07
N GLY A 212 10.68 48.42 -20.14
CA GLY A 212 9.96 47.66 -19.12
C GLY A 212 8.63 47.16 -19.65
N HIS A 213 8.50 45.84 -19.82
CA HIS A 213 7.27 45.25 -20.32
C HIS A 213 6.59 44.40 -19.24
N ARG A 214 5.32 44.70 -18.93
CA ARG A 214 4.47 43.92 -18.02
C ARG A 214 3.39 43.19 -18.81
N ARG A 215 3.26 41.88 -18.57
CA ARG A 215 2.26 41.01 -19.20
C ARG A 215 1.60 40.12 -18.16
N THR A 216 0.40 39.65 -18.45
CA THR A 216 -0.41 38.82 -17.58
C THR A 216 -0.74 37.51 -18.27
N VAL A 217 -0.53 36.37 -17.60
CA VAL A 217 -0.87 35.04 -18.11
C VAL A 217 -1.87 34.35 -17.18
N LYS A 218 -2.94 33.79 -17.73
CA LYS A 218 -3.91 32.95 -17.02
C LYS A 218 -3.50 31.48 -17.09
N MET A 219 -3.31 30.83 -15.94
CA MET A 219 -3.05 29.39 -15.87
C MET A 219 -3.42 28.77 -14.53
N LYS A 220 -3.48 27.44 -14.47
CA LYS A 220 -3.83 26.70 -13.25
C LYS A 220 -2.66 26.64 -12.27
N LYS A 221 -2.95 26.65 -10.97
CA LYS A 221 -1.95 26.56 -9.88
C LYS A 221 -1.08 25.31 -9.93
N GLY A 222 -1.62 24.20 -10.44
CA GLY A 222 -0.92 22.92 -10.59
C GLY A 222 0.04 22.83 -11.78
N ASN A 223 0.15 23.87 -12.61
CA ASN A 223 1.03 23.85 -13.79
C ASN A 223 2.50 24.02 -13.41
N THR A 224 3.38 23.36 -14.17
CA THR A 224 4.83 23.46 -13.94
C THR A 224 5.36 24.81 -14.43
N MET A 225 6.49 25.25 -13.86
CA MET A 225 7.16 26.49 -14.29
C MET A 225 7.54 26.45 -15.79
N GLN A 226 7.86 25.27 -16.33
CA GLN A 226 8.16 25.10 -17.75
C GLN A 226 6.96 25.44 -18.63
N GLN A 227 5.75 24.98 -18.26
CA GLN A 227 4.52 25.32 -18.96
C GLN A 227 4.20 26.82 -18.85
N PHE A 228 4.50 27.44 -17.70
CA PHE A 228 4.40 28.90 -17.54
C PHE A 228 5.33 29.62 -18.52
N LEU A 229 6.61 29.24 -18.56
CA LEU A 229 7.61 29.86 -19.42
C LEU A 229 7.28 29.67 -20.90
N GLN A 230 6.77 28.50 -21.30
CA GLN A 230 6.37 28.26 -22.68
C GLN A 230 5.18 29.13 -23.10
N LYS A 231 4.14 29.24 -22.27
CA LYS A 231 3.04 30.18 -22.50
C LYS A 231 3.50 31.63 -22.49
N ALA A 232 4.43 31.98 -21.61
CA ALA A 232 5.01 33.32 -21.59
C ALA A 232 5.76 33.64 -22.89
N LEU A 233 6.56 32.69 -23.40
CA LEU A 233 7.26 32.82 -24.68
C LEU A 233 6.32 32.89 -25.88
N GLU A 234 5.18 32.18 -25.87
CA GLU A 234 4.15 32.29 -26.91
C GLU A 234 3.48 33.68 -26.92
N ILE A 235 3.28 34.27 -25.74
CA ILE A 235 2.69 35.62 -25.58
C ILE A 235 3.67 36.71 -26.01
N LEU A 236 4.98 36.46 -25.86
CA LEU A 236 6.00 37.34 -26.40
C LEU A 236 6.00 37.20 -27.92
N PRO A 237 5.63 38.24 -28.69
CA PRO A 237 5.81 38.18 -30.13
C PRO A 237 7.28 37.89 -30.41
N LEU A 238 7.54 37.02 -31.39
CA LEU A 238 8.84 36.63 -31.92
C LEU A 238 9.66 37.85 -32.42
N MET A 239 10.06 38.75 -31.54
CA MET A 239 11.12 39.74 -31.80
C MET A 239 12.47 39.03 -31.97
N LEU A 240 12.59 37.78 -31.52
CA LEU A 240 13.78 36.96 -31.71
C LEU A 240 13.97 36.51 -33.17
N SER A 241 12.90 36.26 -33.94
CA SER A 241 13.04 35.94 -35.38
C SER A 241 13.32 37.20 -36.21
N PHE A 242 12.76 38.34 -35.82
CA PHE A 242 12.95 39.60 -36.54
C PHE A 242 14.36 40.16 -36.38
N ILE A 243 14.95 40.08 -35.18
CA ILE A 243 16.33 40.56 -34.94
C ILE A 243 17.35 39.69 -35.68
N SER A 244 17.17 38.36 -35.71
CA SER A 244 18.05 37.48 -36.48
C SER A 244 17.95 37.73 -37.99
N PHE A 245 16.75 38.00 -38.52
CA PHE A 245 16.57 38.33 -39.94
C PHE A 245 17.16 39.70 -40.31
N PHE A 246 17.05 40.68 -39.41
CA PHE A 246 17.56 42.04 -39.65
C PHE A 246 19.09 42.12 -39.53
N PHE A 247 19.70 41.37 -38.60
CA PHE A 247 21.16 41.31 -38.48
C PHE A 247 21.80 40.56 -39.67
N TYR A 248 21.27 39.40 -40.06
CA TYR A 248 21.77 38.66 -41.22
C TYR A 248 21.51 39.37 -42.56
N GLY A 249 20.39 40.10 -42.69
CA GLY A 249 20.07 40.87 -43.90
C GLY A 249 20.95 42.12 -44.09
N LYS A 250 21.29 42.84 -43.02
CA LYS A 250 22.17 44.03 -43.10
C LYS A 250 23.65 43.68 -43.30
N GLU A 251 24.14 42.62 -42.68
CA GLU A 251 25.54 42.19 -42.87
C GLU A 251 25.80 41.67 -44.30
N MET A 252 24.85 40.92 -44.88
CA MET A 252 24.95 40.49 -46.28
C MET A 252 24.93 41.65 -47.28
N HIS A 253 24.09 42.66 -47.06
CA HIS A 253 24.01 43.82 -47.97
C HIS A 253 25.25 44.73 -47.87
N MET A 254 25.87 44.84 -46.68
CA MET A 254 27.13 45.58 -46.49
C MET A 254 28.34 44.83 -47.08
N ALA A 255 28.38 43.49 -46.97
CA ALA A 255 29.44 42.68 -47.57
C ALA A 255 29.43 42.74 -49.11
N LEU A 256 28.25 42.72 -49.74
CA LEU A 256 28.13 42.80 -51.19
C LEU A 256 28.51 44.18 -51.74
N THR A 257 28.20 45.27 -51.03
CA THR A 257 28.64 46.62 -51.42
C THR A 257 30.15 46.81 -51.24
N SER A 258 30.76 46.21 -50.21
CA SER A 258 32.21 46.31 -49.99
C SER A 258 33.02 45.53 -51.03
N VAL A 259 32.50 44.40 -51.52
CA VAL A 259 33.15 43.62 -52.60
C VAL A 259 32.98 44.30 -53.97
N ALA A 260 31.82 44.90 -54.25
CA ALA A 260 31.60 45.65 -55.50
C ALA A 260 32.48 46.91 -55.59
N GLN A 261 32.73 47.58 -54.46
CA GLN A 261 33.62 48.75 -54.39
C GLN A 261 35.10 48.38 -54.48
N TRP A 262 35.47 47.14 -54.15
CA TRP A 262 36.83 46.59 -54.34
C TRP A 262 37.08 46.08 -55.78
N LEU A 263 36.02 45.69 -56.51
CA LEU A 263 36.10 45.19 -57.90
C LEU A 263 35.84 46.25 -58.99
N GLY A 264 35.64 47.53 -58.62
CA GLY A 264 35.65 48.65 -59.58
C GLY A 264 34.55 48.65 -60.66
N LEU A 265 33.47 47.89 -60.47
CA LEU A 265 32.36 47.83 -61.43
C LEU A 265 31.36 48.97 -61.16
N ARG A 266 31.39 50.02 -62.00
CA ARG A 266 30.34 51.05 -62.00
C ARG A 266 29.05 50.49 -62.58
N PRO A 267 27.87 50.82 -62.00
CA PRO A 267 26.60 50.47 -62.60
C PRO A 267 26.39 51.27 -63.89
N ILE A 268 26.07 50.56 -64.97
CA ILE A 268 25.61 51.11 -66.23
C ILE A 268 24.17 51.62 -66.03
N LYS A 269 23.88 52.83 -66.51
CA LYS A 269 22.53 53.44 -66.49
C LYS A 269 21.52 52.64 -67.29
#